data_AF-A0AA39SXC0-F1
#
_entry.id   AF-A0AA39SXC0-F1
#
_cell.length_a   1.000
_cell.length_b   1.000
_cell.length_c   1.000
_cell.angle_alpha   90.00
_cell.angle_beta   90.00
_cell.angle_gamma   90.00
#
_symmetry.space_group_name_H-M   'P 1'
#
loop_
_entity.id
_entity.type
_entity.pdbx_description
1 polymer ?
#
loop_
_entity_poly.entity_id
_entity_poly.type
_entity_poly.pdbx_seq_one_letter_code
_entity_poly.pdbx_strand_id
1 'polypeptide(L)'
;MEWNPETLRNLSLCFFHTLSPATEPPRAAEKSLADAADSPNYGLVVLRLVAEHTVDDQIRHAAAVNFKNHLRYRWFPSSDSNSGTTLAPILDPQKEQIKALFVSLMLSSRRRESRASSAKP
;
A
#
# COMPACT_ATOMS: atom_id res chain seq x y z
N MET A 1 -2.61 9.53 9.09
CA MET A 1 -3.72 8.70 8.58
C MET A 1 -3.96 7.55 9.54
N GLU A 2 -5.22 7.24 9.82
CA GLU A 2 -5.61 6.16 10.73
C GLU A 2 -6.29 5.02 9.96
N TRP A 3 -6.08 3.78 10.42
CA TRP A 3 -6.76 2.62 9.87
C TRP A 3 -8.19 2.54 10.44
N ASN A 4 -9.17 2.84 9.60
CA ASN A 4 -10.59 2.75 9.92
C ASN A 4 -11.36 2.28 8.66
N PRO A 5 -12.62 1.81 8.78
CA PRO A 5 -13.37 1.30 7.63
C PRO A 5 -13.68 2.38 6.57
N GLU A 6 -13.75 3.65 6.96
CA GLU A 6 -13.97 4.76 6.02
C GLU A 6 -12.74 5.02 5.15
N THR A 7 -11.55 5.08 5.75
CA THR A 7 -10.26 5.18 5.07
C THR A 7 -10.06 4.01 4.13
N LEU A 8 -10.39 2.79 4.57
CA LEU A 8 -10.33 1.60 3.72
C LEU A 8 -11.22 1.78 2.48
N ARG A 9 -12.50 2.13 2.68
CA ARG A 9 -13.45 2.34 1.58
C ARG A 9 -12.97 3.43 0.63
N ASN A 10 -12.50 4.56 1.15
CA ASN A 10 -12.01 5.68 0.35
C ASN A 10 -10.78 5.29 -0.48
N LEU A 11 -9.79 4.60 0.13
CA LEU A 11 -8.61 4.12 -0.60
C LEU A 11 -8.98 3.08 -1.66
N SER A 12 -9.84 2.12 -1.33
CA SER A 12 -10.33 1.13 -2.29
C SER A 12 -11.02 1.79 -3.49
N LEU A 13 -11.84 2.82 -3.27
CA LEU A 13 -12.46 3.60 -4.33
C LEU A 13 -11.41 4.35 -5.17
N CYS A 14 -10.44 5.03 -4.54
CA CYS A 14 -9.37 5.70 -5.26
C CYS A 14 -8.58 4.71 -6.15
N PHE A 15 -8.17 3.55 -5.60
CA PHE A 15 -7.47 2.52 -6.37
C PHE A 15 -8.35 1.93 -7.48
N PHE A 16 -9.63 1.70 -7.23
CA PHE A 16 -10.57 1.27 -8.26
C PHE A 16 -10.68 2.28 -9.41
N HIS A 17 -10.71 3.57 -9.10
CA HIS A 17 -10.73 4.62 -10.11
C HIS A 17 -9.41 4.71 -10.89
N THR A 18 -8.26 4.41 -10.28
CA THR A 18 -6.98 4.31 -11.04
C THR A 18 -6.96 3.14 -12.02
N LEU A 19 -7.80 2.12 -11.83
CA LEU A 19 -7.91 0.97 -12.72
C LEU A 19 -8.90 1.16 -13.87
N SER A 20 -9.78 2.18 -13.79
CA SER A 20 -10.80 2.45 -14.80
C SER A 20 -10.20 3.19 -16.01
N PRO A 21 -10.20 2.61 -17.22
CA PRO A 21 -9.59 3.24 -18.41
C PRO A 21 -10.40 4.40 -19.00
N ALA A 22 -11.62 4.65 -18.50
CA ALA A 22 -12.70 5.19 -19.34
C ALA A 22 -13.07 6.67 -19.16
N THR A 23 -12.62 7.41 -18.15
CA THR A 23 -13.04 8.83 -18.02
C THR A 23 -12.01 9.68 -17.31
N GLU A 24 -11.68 10.83 -17.91
CA GLU A 24 -11.03 11.93 -17.21
C GLU A 24 -11.67 12.16 -15.83
N PRO A 25 -10.92 12.12 -14.72
CA PRO A 25 -9.47 12.16 -14.62
C PRO A 25 -8.93 11.01 -13.74
N PRO A 26 -8.29 9.96 -14.29
CA PRO A 26 -7.42 9.07 -13.50
C PRO A 26 -6.40 9.89 -12.68
N ARG A 27 -6.03 11.08 -13.17
CA ARG A 27 -5.23 12.09 -12.45
C ARG A 27 -5.83 12.54 -11.11
N ALA A 28 -7.15 12.59 -10.92
CA ALA A 28 -7.74 13.03 -9.65
C ALA A 28 -7.62 11.96 -8.56
N ALA A 29 -7.83 10.69 -8.92
CA ALA A 29 -7.59 9.57 -8.01
C ALA A 29 -6.10 9.43 -7.68
N GLU A 30 -5.22 9.54 -8.69
CA GLU A 30 -3.77 9.56 -8.48
C GLU A 30 -3.31 10.74 -7.63
N LYS A 31 -3.85 11.95 -7.87
CA LYS A 31 -3.56 13.14 -7.07
C LYS A 31 -4.02 12.96 -5.62
N SER A 32 -5.24 12.45 -5.40
CA SER A 32 -5.74 12.15 -4.07
C SER A 32 -4.86 11.13 -3.34
N LEU A 33 -4.38 10.09 -4.05
CA LEU A 33 -3.42 9.13 -3.49
C LEU A 33 -2.06 9.76 -3.22
N ALA A 34 -1.59 10.69 -4.06
CA ALA A 34 -0.34 11.41 -3.84
C ALA A 34 -0.42 12.34 -2.62
N ASP A 35 -1.53 13.07 -2.47
CA ASP A 35 -1.82 13.93 -1.31
C ASP A 35 -1.94 13.07 -0.03
N ALA A 36 -2.65 11.94 -0.11
CA ALA A 36 -2.76 10.98 0.98
C ALA A 36 -1.40 10.36 1.34
N ALA A 37 -0.52 10.16 0.36
CA ALA A 37 0.82 9.61 0.57
C ALA A 37 1.73 10.52 1.38
N ASP A 38 1.39 11.80 1.55
CA ASP A 38 2.10 12.70 2.45
C ASP A 38 1.67 12.55 3.92
N SER A 39 0.53 11.90 4.16
CA SER A 39 0.07 11.66 5.52
C SER A 39 0.94 10.62 6.25
N PRO A 40 1.24 10.82 7.55
CA PRO A 40 1.91 9.81 8.35
C PRO A 40 1.07 8.53 8.40
N ASN A 41 1.71 7.38 8.50
CA ASN A 41 1.09 6.05 8.51
C ASN A 41 0.41 5.62 7.19
N TYR A 42 0.42 6.43 6.13
CA TYR A 42 -0.15 6.05 4.84
C TYR A 42 0.38 4.69 4.35
N GLY A 43 1.70 4.52 4.31
CA GLY A 43 2.31 3.24 3.91
C GLY A 43 1.84 2.04 4.74
N LEU A 44 1.56 2.23 6.03
CA LEU A 44 1.06 1.16 6.90
C LEU A 44 -0.39 0.79 6.57
N VAL A 45 -1.24 1.80 6.33
CA VAL A 45 -2.64 1.65 5.95
C VAL A 45 -2.76 0.95 4.59
N VAL A 46 -1.97 1.37 3.60
CA VAL A 46 -1.95 0.73 2.27
C VAL A 46 -1.46 -0.72 2.37
N LEU A 47 -0.43 -1.00 3.17
CA LEU A 47 0.05 -2.37 3.38
C LEU A 47 -1.02 -3.27 4.01
N ARG A 48 -1.81 -2.74 4.96
CA ARG A 48 -2.96 -3.46 5.54
C ARG A 48 -4.05 -3.73 4.50
N LEU A 49 -4.34 -2.77 3.62
CA LEU A 49 -5.29 -2.96 2.52
C LEU A 49 -4.84 -4.09 1.58
N VAL A 50 -3.54 -4.16 1.25
CA VAL A 50 -2.98 -5.25 0.43
C VAL A 50 -3.12 -6.62 1.11
N ALA A 51 -3.05 -6.66 2.45
CA ALA A 51 -3.22 -7.86 3.25
C ALA A 51 -4.69 -8.27 3.45
N GLU A 52 -5.64 -7.38 3.15
CA GLU A 52 -7.05 -7.57 3.41
C GLU A 52 -7.69 -8.45 2.32
N HIS A 53 -8.09 -9.67 2.68
CA HIS A 53 -8.65 -10.64 1.73
C HIS A 53 -10.09 -10.34 1.30
N THR A 54 -10.78 -9.42 2.00
CA THR A 54 -12.14 -8.99 1.65
C THR A 54 -12.17 -7.97 0.50
N VAL A 55 -11.02 -7.40 0.14
CA VAL A 55 -10.86 -6.45 -0.97
C VAL A 55 -10.52 -7.20 -2.26
N ASP A 56 -11.07 -6.73 -3.37
CA ASP A 56 -10.81 -7.28 -4.71
C ASP A 56 -9.30 -7.34 -5.05
N ASP A 57 -8.88 -8.43 -5.72
CA ASP A 57 -7.47 -8.65 -6.05
C ASP A 57 -6.89 -7.56 -6.97
N GLN A 58 -7.67 -6.95 -7.86
CA GLN A 58 -7.18 -5.86 -8.71
C GLN A 58 -6.88 -4.61 -7.88
N ILE A 59 -7.76 -4.26 -6.94
CA ILE A 59 -7.57 -3.13 -6.02
C ILE A 59 -6.34 -3.38 -5.12
N ARG A 60 -6.19 -4.60 -4.60
CA ARG A 60 -5.02 -5.00 -3.81
C ARG A 60 -3.73 -4.91 -4.63
N HIS A 61 -3.76 -5.30 -5.90
CA HIS A 61 -2.62 -5.19 -6.79
C HIS A 61 -2.23 -3.72 -7.02
N ALA A 62 -3.20 -2.85 -7.33
CA ALA A 62 -2.97 -1.41 -7.49
C ALA A 62 -2.37 -0.78 -6.21
N ALA A 63 -2.91 -1.14 -5.05
CA ALA A 63 -2.40 -0.70 -3.76
C ALA A 63 -0.96 -1.19 -3.50
N ALA A 64 -0.63 -2.43 -3.85
CA ALA A 64 0.72 -2.97 -3.71
C ALA A 64 1.74 -2.23 -4.60
N VAL A 65 1.35 -1.91 -5.84
CA VAL A 65 2.18 -1.10 -6.75
C VAL A 65 2.41 0.30 -6.18
N ASN A 66 1.35 0.96 -5.70
CA ASN A 66 1.44 2.28 -5.08
C ASN A 66 2.33 2.26 -3.82
N PHE A 67 2.16 1.26 -2.96
CA PHE A 67 2.99 1.07 -1.77
C PHE A 67 4.47 0.90 -2.12
N LYS A 68 4.80 0.07 -3.12
CA LYS A 68 6.17 -0.11 -3.60
C LYS A 68 6.77 1.21 -4.07
N ASN A 69 6.01 2.00 -4.82
CA ASN A 69 6.45 3.33 -5.27
C ASN A 69 6.67 4.26 -4.07
N HIS A 70 5.73 4.29 -3.12
CA HIS A 70 5.85 5.08 -1.89
C HIS A 70 7.12 4.74 -1.09
N LEU A 71 7.44 3.45 -0.92
CA LEU A 71 8.71 3.02 -0.31
C LEU A 71 9.91 3.49 -1.14
N ARG A 72 9.91 3.27 -2.46
CA ARG A 72 11.03 3.64 -3.32
C ARG A 72 11.41 5.12 -3.20
N TYR A 73 10.43 6.00 -3.07
CA TYR A 73 10.67 7.46 -2.97
C TYR A 73 10.92 7.97 -1.54
N ARG A 74 10.45 7.29 -0.49
CA ARG A 74 10.49 7.81 0.90
C ARG A 74 11.22 6.92 1.93
N TRP A 75 11.73 5.74 1.53
CA TRP A 75 12.38 4.79 2.44
C TRP A 75 13.77 5.23 2.90
N PHE A 76 14.52 5.89 2.02
CA PHE A 76 15.78 6.55 2.35
C PHE A 76 15.57 8.06 2.18
N PRO A 77 15.72 8.89 3.21
CA PRO A 77 15.95 10.30 2.98
C PRO A 77 17.28 10.37 2.21
N SER A 78 17.24 10.66 0.90
CA SER A 78 18.47 11.03 0.21
C SER A 78 19.02 12.25 0.94
N SER A 79 20.19 12.09 1.55
CA SER A 79 20.90 13.15 2.28
C SER A 79 21.37 14.28 1.36
N ASP A 80 21.11 14.18 0.05
CA ASP A 80 21.29 15.26 -0.90
C ASP A 80 20.20 16.30 -0.74
N SER A 81 20.48 17.30 0.10
CA SER A 81 19.76 18.57 0.22
C SER A 81 19.62 19.37 -1.10
N ASN A 82 20.00 18.78 -2.24
CA ASN A 82 19.99 19.40 -3.57
C ASN A 82 19.03 18.73 -4.57
N SER A 83 18.42 17.59 -4.25
CA SER A 83 17.33 17.03 -5.05
C SER A 83 16.01 17.51 -4.47
N GLY A 84 15.38 18.52 -5.09
CA GLY A 84 14.17 19.22 -4.64
C GLY A 84 12.88 18.37 -4.48
N THR A 85 13.00 17.11 -4.13
CA THR A 85 11.91 16.24 -3.67
C THR A 85 11.67 16.48 -2.18
N THR A 86 10.77 17.42 -1.90
CA THR A 86 10.25 17.83 -0.58
C THR A 86 9.37 16.76 0.09
N LEU A 87 9.59 15.47 -0.18
CA LEU A 87 8.74 14.40 0.32
C LEU A 87 9.17 14.00 1.74
N ALA A 88 8.23 14.01 2.68
CA ALA A 88 8.49 13.60 4.04
C ALA A 88 9.00 12.13 4.09
N PRO A 89 10.14 11.85 4.75
CA PRO A 89 10.66 10.50 4.87
C PRO A 89 9.77 9.64 5.80
N ILE A 90 9.77 8.33 5.55
CA ILE A 90 9.09 7.37 6.43
C ILE A 90 9.84 7.32 7.76
N LEU A 91 9.11 7.46 8.88
CA LEU A 91 9.68 7.38 10.23
C LEU A 91 10.16 5.96 10.55
N ASP A 92 11.28 5.82 11.25
CA ASP A 92 11.83 4.51 11.62
C ASP A 92 10.85 3.55 12.35
N PRO A 93 10.02 3.97 13.32
CA PRO A 93 9.01 3.07 13.90
C PRO A 93 7.99 2.56 12.88
N GLN A 94 7.70 3.36 11.84
CA GLN A 94 6.82 2.93 10.75
C GLN A 94 7.52 1.90 9.85
N LYS A 95 8.83 2.07 9.60
CA LYS A 95 9.62 1.09 8.83
C LYS A 95 9.66 -0.28 9.51
N GLU A 96 9.81 -0.31 10.83
CA GLU A 96 9.80 -1.55 11.60
C GLU A 96 8.45 -2.28 11.52
N GLN A 97 7.36 -1.55 11.67
CA GLN A 97 6.00 -2.12 11.53
C GLN A 97 5.75 -2.66 10.12
N ILE A 98 6.21 -1.94 9.09
CA ILE A 98 6.14 -2.39 7.70
C ILE A 98 6.91 -3.70 7.51
N LYS A 99 8.14 -3.81 8.02
CA LYS A 99 8.95 -5.03 7.96
C LYS A 99 8.26 -6.19 8.66
N ALA A 100 7.74 -5.98 9.87
CA ALA A 100 7.04 -7.01 10.64
C ALA A 100 5.79 -7.53 9.92
N LEU A 101 4.98 -6.63 9.36
CA LEU A 101 3.80 -7.00 8.57
C LEU A 101 4.17 -7.76 7.29
N PHE A 102 5.22 -7.34 6.58
CA PHE A 102 5.69 -8.04 5.39
C PHE A 102 6.14 -9.47 5.69
N VAL A 103 6.92 -9.66 6.76
CA VAL A 103 7.35 -10.98 7.23
C VAL A 103 6.14 -11.84 7.63
N SER A 104 5.21 -11.27 8.40
CA SER A 104 3.97 -11.97 8.80
C SER A 104 3.14 -12.41 7.59
N LEU A 105 3.04 -11.56 6.57
CA LEU A 105 2.30 -11.84 5.33
C LEU A 105 2.98 -12.95 4.52
N MET A 106 4.32 -12.92 4.39
CA MET A 106 5.07 -14.00 3.75
C MET A 106 4.91 -15.35 4.47
N LEU A 107 4.97 -15.35 5.81
CA LEU A 107 4.79 -16.57 6.62
C LEU A 107 3.36 -17.11 6.50
N SER A 108 2.38 -16.23 6.45
CA SER A 108 0.96 -16.59 6.30
C SER A 108 0.65 -17.13 4.91
N SER A 109 1.27 -16.60 3.85
CA SER A 109 1.15 -17.12 2.48
C SER A 109 1.68 -18.56 2.38
N ARG A 110 2.85 -18.82 2.98
CA ARG A 110 3.53 -20.13 2.92
C ARG A 110 2.78 -21.24 3.66
N ARG A 111 1.96 -20.91 4.66
CA ARG A 111 1.12 -21.88 5.39
C ARG A 111 -0.16 -22.28 4.64
N ARG A 112 -0.59 -21.51 3.64
CA ARG A 112 -1.77 -21.87 2.83
C ARG A 112 -1.42 -22.92 1.78
N GLU A 113 -0.24 -22.84 1.19
CA GLU A 113 0.25 -23.83 0.21
C GLU A 113 0.42 -25.23 0.82
N SER A 114 0.91 -25.33 2.07
CA SER A 114 1.06 -26.63 2.74
C SER A 114 -0.25 -27.31 3.10
N ARG A 115 -1.37 -26.56 3.17
CA ARG A 115 -2.70 -27.12 3.47
C ARG A 115 -3.48 -27.53 2.21
N ALA A 116 -3.16 -26.95 1.05
CA ALA A 116 -3.73 -27.35 -0.24
C ALA A 116 -3.17 -28.69 -0.74
N SER A 117 -1.91 -29.02 -0.41
CA SER A 117 -1.26 -30.26 -0.84
C SER A 117 -1.67 -31.51 -0.05
N SER A 118 -2.40 -31.38 1.06
CA SER A 118 -2.80 -32.53 1.90
C SER A 118 -4.25 -33.00 1.66
N ALA A 119 -4.96 -32.41 0.71
CA ALA A 119 -6.34 -32.79 0.35
C ALA A 119 -6.36 -33.39 -1.06
N LYS A 120 -5.85 -34.61 -1.20
CA LYS A 120 -6.15 -35.46 -2.36
C LYS A 120 -6.40 -36.89 -1.86
N PRO A 121 -7.67 -37.36 -1.87
CA PRO A 121 -7.99 -38.76 -1.60
C PRO A 121 -7.55 -39.66 -2.76
#